data_AF-B0K0W3-F1
#
_entry.id   AF-B0K0W3-F1
#
_cell.length_a   1.000
_cell.length_b   1.000
_cell.length_c   1.000
_cell.angle_alpha   90.00
_cell.angle_beta   90.00
_cell.angle_gamma   90.00
#
_symmetry.space_group_name_H-M   'P 1'
#
loop_
_entity.id
_entity.type
_entity.pdbx_description
1 polymer ?
#
loop_
_entity_poly.entity_id
_entity_poly.type
_entity_poly.pdbx_seq_one_letter_code
_entity_poly.pdbx_strand_id
1 'polypeptide(L)'
;MISVYLAKVSKIVSQREGITVVEVESEGEKVLALNYDDVTGKIEVGDKVYVNRTARLLNLGTGGYDFIIVNLKYSEYDAVGNGHIMKLRYTPFQINVLTMEEQNSPYHTAFEEFKSLEDLPVIVGELHSMVAPVALALKSTNPDLKITYVMTDGGCLPISFSNTVFELKKRGIIDKTVTIGHAFGGDYECVNIYTALIGAKEVLKTDVVIVAMGPGIVGTGTKYGFSGVEQAHIIDATNKLGGKPVLIPRIGFNDKRQRHQGISHHTITVLELCNSSCVLTFPTMEEEKEKIIKEQINSNPVFSRYKIEFIEAEIIRKYIEEADFNLSTMGRGYEKEPDFFNACGAAALYVSFKLLES
;
A
#
# COMPACT_ATOMS: atom_id res chain seq x y z
N MET A 1 -4.48 -0.18 24.37
CA MET A 1 -3.57 -0.07 25.54
C MET A 1 -2.18 -0.48 25.09
N ILE A 2 -1.11 0.15 25.60
CA ILE A 2 0.28 -0.07 25.17
C ILE A 2 1.13 -0.67 26.28
N SER A 3 2.11 -1.50 25.93
CA SER A 3 3.15 -2.02 26.84
C SER A 3 4.51 -1.46 26.44
N VAL A 4 5.13 -0.73 27.36
CA VAL A 4 6.40 -0.03 27.15
C VAL A 4 7.43 -0.52 28.17
N TYR A 5 8.69 -0.63 27.76
CA TYR A 5 9.82 -0.96 28.61
C TYR A 5 11.04 -0.11 28.24
N LEU A 6 11.97 0.03 29.19
CA LEU A 6 13.25 0.70 28.97
C LEU A 6 14.26 -0.34 28.47
N ALA A 7 15.02 0.00 27.42
CA ALA A 7 16.05 -0.86 26.87
C ALA A 7 17.29 -0.06 26.47
N LYS A 8 18.39 -0.76 26.20
CA LYS A 8 19.62 -0.17 25.66
C LYS A 8 19.88 -0.73 24.26
N VAL A 9 20.26 0.13 23.32
CA VAL A 9 20.64 -0.29 21.96
C VAL A 9 21.96 -1.05 22.03
N SER A 10 21.96 -2.33 21.66
CA SER A 10 23.14 -3.19 21.67
C SER A 10 23.83 -3.24 20.30
N LYS A 11 23.07 -3.11 19.21
CA LYS A 11 23.57 -3.22 17.83
C LYS A 11 22.66 -2.50 16.84
N ILE A 12 23.25 -1.88 15.81
CA ILE A 12 22.53 -1.47 14.61
C ILE A 12 22.53 -2.64 13.62
N VAL A 13 21.34 -3.10 13.22
CA VAL A 13 21.16 -4.25 12.33
C VAL A 13 21.13 -3.82 10.87
N SER A 14 20.37 -2.76 10.58
CA SER A 14 20.36 -2.10 9.27
C SER A 14 19.92 -0.66 9.43
N GLN A 15 20.31 0.18 8.48
CA GLN A 15 19.98 1.60 8.47
C GLN A 15 19.73 2.05 7.04
N ARG A 16 18.67 2.84 6.85
CA ARG A 16 18.45 3.65 5.67
C ARG A 16 17.79 4.95 6.09
N GLU A 17 17.63 5.87 5.15
CA GLU A 17 16.95 7.15 5.40
C GLU A 17 15.55 6.93 5.99
N GLY A 18 15.25 7.65 7.08
CA GLY A 18 13.96 7.65 7.78
C GLY A 18 13.69 6.43 8.68
N ILE A 19 14.51 5.38 8.65
CA ILE A 19 14.29 4.18 9.48
C ILE A 19 15.58 3.41 9.81
N THR A 20 15.74 3.07 11.09
CA THR A 20 16.85 2.25 11.57
C THR A 20 16.31 1.00 12.29
N VAL A 21 16.82 -0.18 11.91
CA VAL A 21 16.56 -1.44 12.62
C VAL A 21 17.69 -1.69 13.60
N VAL A 22 17.35 -1.88 14.86
CA VAL A 22 18.32 -2.12 15.94
C VAL A 22 18.00 -3.39 16.71
N GLU A 23 19.00 -3.93 17.38
CA GLU A 23 18.81 -4.84 18.52
C GLU A 23 18.82 -4.00 19.80
N VAL A 24 17.82 -4.20 20.65
CA VAL A 24 17.73 -3.61 21.99
C VAL A 24 17.80 -4.70 23.04
N GLU A 25 18.42 -4.38 24.17
CA GLU A 25 18.63 -5.29 25.30
C GLU A 25 17.98 -4.73 26.57
N SER A 26 17.21 -5.58 27.26
CA SER A 26 16.61 -5.29 28.56
C SER A 26 16.56 -6.57 29.40
N GLU A 27 17.07 -6.52 30.64
CA GLU A 27 17.06 -7.67 31.57
C GLU A 27 17.65 -8.97 30.98
N GLY A 28 18.62 -8.84 30.04
CA GLY A 28 19.25 -9.96 29.35
C GLY A 28 18.48 -10.52 28.14
N GLU A 29 17.27 -10.02 27.85
CA GLU A 29 16.54 -10.32 26.62
C GLU A 29 17.00 -9.37 25.51
N LYS A 30 17.24 -9.93 24.30
CA LYS A 30 17.60 -9.18 23.09
C LYS A 30 16.49 -9.32 22.06
N VAL A 31 16.02 -8.20 21.54
CA VAL A 31 14.94 -8.17 20.55
C VAL A 31 15.21 -7.14 19.47
N LEU A 32 14.65 -7.37 18.28
CA LEU A 32 14.70 -6.38 17.21
C LEU A 32 13.69 -5.28 17.47
N ALA A 33 14.10 -4.03 17.26
CA ALA A 33 13.24 -2.87 17.34
C ALA A 33 13.45 -1.91 16.16
N LEU A 34 12.41 -1.14 15.85
CA LEU A 34 12.41 -0.14 14.80
C LEU A 34 12.46 1.27 15.39
N ASN A 35 13.33 2.10 14.83
CA ASN A 35 13.44 3.53 15.07
C ASN A 35 13.00 4.26 13.80
N TYR A 36 12.05 5.18 13.91
CA TYR A 36 11.74 6.12 12.83
C TYR A 36 12.53 7.39 13.11
N ASP A 37 13.53 7.66 12.28
CA ASP A 37 14.54 8.68 12.58
C ASP A 37 13.93 10.08 12.71
N ASP A 38 12.87 10.38 11.96
CA ASP A 38 12.14 11.65 11.98
C ASP A 38 11.17 11.79 13.18
N VAL A 39 10.99 10.72 13.96
CA VAL A 39 10.10 10.70 15.13
C VAL A 39 10.89 10.67 16.42
N THR A 40 11.96 9.87 16.48
CA THR A 40 12.72 9.60 17.71
C THR A 40 14.19 10.01 17.61
N GLY A 41 14.58 10.67 16.52
CA GLY A 41 15.95 11.07 16.23
C GLY A 41 16.82 9.90 15.75
N LYS A 42 18.03 10.21 15.27
CA LYS A 42 19.01 9.19 14.88
C LYS A 42 19.45 8.39 16.11
N ILE A 43 19.57 7.08 15.94
CA ILE A 43 19.89 6.15 17.02
C ILE A 43 21.31 5.60 16.92
N GLU A 44 21.99 5.47 18.05
CA GLU A 44 23.35 4.94 18.16
C GLU A 44 23.44 3.76 19.14
N VAL A 45 24.47 2.93 18.97
CA VAL A 45 24.77 1.86 19.93
C VAL A 45 25.10 2.49 21.28
N GLY A 46 24.43 2.02 22.32
CA GLY A 46 24.57 2.53 23.68
C GLY A 46 23.42 3.42 24.14
N ASP A 47 22.61 3.93 23.21
CA ASP A 47 21.44 4.77 23.53
C ASP A 47 20.45 4.02 24.42
N LYS A 48 19.85 4.75 25.37
CA LYS A 48 18.77 4.25 26.21
C LYS A 48 17.44 4.70 25.61
N VAL A 49 16.52 3.77 25.40
CA VAL A 49 15.28 4.01 24.67
C VAL A 49 14.08 3.44 25.42
N TYR A 50 12.93 4.11 25.33
CA TYR A 50 11.66 3.49 25.64
C TYR A 50 11.12 2.81 24.38
N VAL A 51 10.66 1.57 24.55
CA VAL A 51 10.26 0.71 23.44
C VAL A 51 8.87 0.12 23.71
N ASN A 52 7.99 0.22 22.72
CA ASN A 52 6.67 -0.38 22.71
C ASN A 52 6.72 -1.82 22.17
N ARG A 53 6.37 -2.79 23.02
CA ARG A 53 6.35 -4.25 22.70
C ARG A 53 4.97 -4.84 22.46
N THR A 54 3.94 -4.00 22.36
CA THR A 54 2.54 -4.47 22.37
C THR A 54 2.24 -5.46 21.25
N ALA A 55 2.66 -5.14 20.01
CA ALA A 55 2.38 -6.00 18.86
C ALA A 55 3.08 -7.36 18.97
N ARG A 56 4.34 -7.37 19.43
CA ARG A 56 5.10 -8.59 19.66
C ARG A 56 4.47 -9.45 20.77
N LEU A 57 4.09 -8.86 21.91
CA LEU A 57 3.42 -9.58 23.00
C LEU A 57 2.12 -10.26 22.56
N LEU A 58 1.40 -9.65 21.62
CA LEU A 58 0.17 -10.18 21.06
C LEU A 58 0.40 -11.09 19.84
N ASN A 59 1.66 -11.38 19.49
CA ASN A 59 2.05 -12.14 18.30
C ASN A 59 1.42 -11.61 17.00
N LEU A 60 1.26 -10.29 16.90
CA LEU A 60 0.74 -9.65 15.70
C LEU A 60 1.88 -9.58 14.66
N GLY A 61 1.57 -9.96 13.42
CA GLY A 61 2.50 -10.14 12.30
C GLY A 61 3.19 -8.85 11.82
N THR A 62 3.97 -8.24 12.69
CA THR A 62 4.72 -6.98 12.51
C THR A 62 6.18 -7.22 12.11
N GLY A 63 6.50 -8.42 11.62
CA GLY A 63 7.90 -8.82 11.40
C GLY A 63 8.66 -9.15 12.70
N GLY A 64 7.97 -9.15 13.85
CA GLY A 64 8.57 -9.46 15.15
C GLY A 64 9.31 -8.30 15.80
N TYR A 65 9.08 -7.07 15.32
CA TYR A 65 9.71 -5.87 15.85
C TYR A 65 8.96 -5.28 17.04
N ASP A 66 9.71 -4.78 18.02
CA ASP A 66 9.23 -3.74 18.94
C ASP A 66 9.45 -2.34 18.29
N PHE A 67 8.84 -1.29 18.85
CA PHE A 67 8.88 0.06 18.26
C PHE A 67 9.44 1.07 19.26
N ILE A 68 10.53 1.74 18.92
CA ILE A 68 11.11 2.79 19.75
C ILE A 68 10.17 4.00 19.75
N ILE A 69 9.86 4.51 20.94
CA ILE A 69 8.96 5.65 21.15
C ILE A 69 9.68 6.89 21.66
N VAL A 70 10.81 6.73 22.36
CA VAL A 70 11.61 7.82 22.91
C VAL A 70 13.07 7.36 22.95
N ASN A 71 13.99 8.22 22.50
CA ASN A 71 15.43 8.05 22.72
C ASN A 71 15.92 9.07 23.76
N LEU A 72 16.42 8.57 24.90
CA LEU A 72 16.88 9.39 26.03
C LEU A 72 18.19 10.15 25.75
N LYS A 73 18.83 9.91 24.61
CA LYS A 73 19.93 10.74 24.11
C LYS A 73 19.50 12.19 23.90
N TYR A 74 18.25 12.40 23.45
CA TYR A 74 17.73 13.73 23.13
C TYR A 74 16.89 14.25 24.30
N SER A 75 17.25 15.43 24.81
CA SER A 75 16.42 16.18 25.76
C SER A 75 15.41 17.08 25.05
N GLU A 76 15.77 17.52 23.84
CA GLU A 76 14.90 18.15 22.84
C GLU A 76 15.22 17.56 21.48
N TYR A 77 14.20 17.44 20.63
CA TYR A 77 14.31 17.05 19.23
C TYR A 77 13.34 17.91 18.42
N ASP A 78 13.86 18.67 17.47
CA ASP A 78 13.09 19.54 16.60
C ASP A 78 13.27 19.10 15.15
N ALA A 79 12.16 18.67 14.55
CA ALA A 79 12.05 18.27 13.15
C ALA A 79 10.76 18.84 12.54
N VAL A 80 10.34 20.03 13.00
CA VAL A 80 9.13 20.68 12.50
C VAL A 80 9.28 21.02 11.02
N GLY A 81 8.34 20.54 10.21
CA GLY A 81 8.25 20.83 8.78
C GLY A 81 7.65 22.20 8.48
N ASN A 82 7.55 22.53 7.19
CA ASN A 82 7.06 23.83 6.72
C ASN A 82 5.53 23.92 6.57
N GLY A 83 4.79 22.85 6.85
CA GLY A 83 3.34 22.81 6.67
C GLY A 83 2.58 23.13 7.95
N HIS A 84 1.25 23.14 7.88
CA HIS A 84 0.38 23.28 9.06
C HIS A 84 -0.52 22.08 9.28
N ILE A 85 -0.54 21.11 8.36
CA ILE A 85 -1.35 19.91 8.50
C ILE A 85 -0.65 18.91 9.42
N MET A 86 -1.41 18.42 10.39
CA MET A 86 -0.94 17.39 11.31
C MET A 86 -1.43 16.01 10.91
N LYS A 87 -0.52 15.04 10.85
CA LYS A 87 -0.78 13.60 10.91
C LYS A 87 -0.76 13.18 12.39
N LEU A 88 -1.53 12.14 12.76
CA LEU A 88 -1.64 11.68 14.15
C LEU A 88 -2.08 12.78 15.15
N ARG A 89 -3.07 13.59 14.74
CA ARG A 89 -3.50 14.89 15.32
C ARG A 89 -3.78 14.90 16.84
N TYR A 90 -4.11 13.76 17.43
CA TYR A 90 -4.46 13.63 18.86
C TYR A 90 -3.66 12.54 19.57
N THR A 91 -2.49 12.20 19.03
CA THR A 91 -1.54 11.28 19.66
C THR A 91 -0.33 12.06 20.20
N PRO A 92 0.47 11.49 21.12
CA PRO A 92 1.71 12.13 21.56
C PRO A 92 2.79 12.34 20.49
N PHE A 93 2.63 11.76 19.28
CA PHE A 93 3.65 11.81 18.21
C PHE A 93 3.40 12.87 17.13
N GLN A 94 2.32 13.66 17.23
CA GLN A 94 1.82 14.60 16.20
C GLN A 94 2.87 15.03 15.15
N ILE A 95 2.69 14.61 13.89
CA ILE A 95 3.68 14.81 12.83
C ILE A 95 3.20 15.92 11.92
N ASN A 96 4.02 16.97 11.80
CA ASN A 96 3.78 18.09 10.91
C ASN A 96 4.16 17.74 9.47
N VAL A 97 3.28 18.06 8.52
CA VAL A 97 3.55 17.89 7.09
C VAL A 97 2.99 19.07 6.29
N LEU A 98 3.63 19.36 5.14
CA LEU A 98 3.09 20.24 4.11
C LEU A 98 2.34 19.39 3.09
N THR A 99 1.00 19.44 3.10
CA THR A 99 0.22 18.72 2.08
C THR A 99 0.17 19.49 0.77
N MET A 100 0.08 18.78 -0.35
CA MET A 100 0.11 19.41 -1.68
C MET A 100 -1.00 20.45 -1.85
N GLU A 101 -2.18 20.20 -1.30
CA GLU A 101 -3.35 21.07 -1.37
C GLU A 101 -3.34 22.24 -0.37
N GLU A 102 -2.39 22.29 0.57
CA GLU A 102 -2.32 23.36 1.58
C GLU A 102 -2.14 24.74 0.93
N GLN A 103 -2.71 25.81 1.49
CA GLN A 103 -2.59 27.19 0.95
C GLN A 103 -1.14 27.65 0.77
N ASN A 104 -0.25 27.24 1.66
CA ASN A 104 1.17 27.58 1.61
C ASN A 104 1.99 26.63 0.73
N SER A 105 1.36 25.60 0.17
CA SER A 105 2.03 24.68 -0.76
C SER A 105 2.25 25.37 -2.11
N PRO A 106 3.41 25.16 -2.76
CA PRO A 106 3.64 25.65 -4.12
C PRO A 106 2.67 25.04 -5.15
N TYR A 107 1.89 24.02 -4.77
CA TYR A 107 0.96 23.31 -5.64
C TYR A 107 -0.50 23.74 -5.44
N HIS A 108 -0.80 24.65 -4.51
CA HIS A 108 -2.18 24.98 -4.10
C HIS A 108 -3.11 25.30 -5.29
N THR A 109 -2.67 26.17 -6.21
CA THR A 109 -3.45 26.60 -7.38
C THR A 109 -3.88 25.42 -8.26
N ALA A 110 -3.08 24.36 -8.36
CA ALA A 110 -3.42 23.17 -9.14
C ALA A 110 -4.67 22.46 -8.59
N PHE A 111 -4.96 22.59 -7.29
CA PHE A 111 -6.16 22.02 -6.65
C PHE A 111 -7.38 22.92 -6.83
N GLU A 112 -7.19 24.24 -6.80
CA GLU A 112 -8.28 25.20 -7.03
C GLU A 112 -8.79 25.16 -8.48
N GLU A 113 -7.88 24.95 -9.43
CA GLU A 113 -8.19 24.93 -10.87
C GLU A 113 -8.55 23.53 -11.40
N PHE A 114 -8.50 22.49 -10.57
CA PHE A 114 -8.77 21.11 -10.97
C PHE A 114 -10.17 20.94 -11.55
N LYS A 115 -10.26 20.21 -12.67
CA LYS A 115 -11.54 19.95 -13.37
C LYS A 115 -11.91 18.47 -13.42
N SER A 116 -10.94 17.63 -13.78
CA SER A 116 -11.14 16.22 -14.02
C SER A 116 -9.80 15.49 -14.07
N LEU A 117 -9.80 14.20 -13.75
CA LEU A 117 -8.65 13.33 -13.95
C LEU A 117 -8.41 12.99 -15.42
N GLU A 118 -9.37 13.31 -16.30
CA GLU A 118 -9.31 13.04 -17.75
C GLU A 118 -8.98 11.58 -18.04
N ASP A 119 -9.81 10.67 -17.52
CA ASP A 119 -9.68 9.23 -17.70
C ASP A 119 -8.38 8.60 -17.14
N LEU A 120 -7.64 9.30 -16.27
CA LEU A 120 -6.44 8.76 -15.60
C LEU A 120 -6.71 7.36 -15.01
N PRO A 121 -5.93 6.33 -15.39
CA PRO A 121 -6.03 5.01 -14.81
C PRO A 121 -5.63 4.97 -13.33
N VAL A 122 -6.49 4.36 -12.51
CA VAL A 122 -6.25 4.13 -11.08
C VAL A 122 -6.42 2.65 -10.77
N ILE A 123 -5.32 1.96 -10.51
CA ILE A 123 -5.32 0.56 -10.10
C ILE A 123 -5.52 0.48 -8.60
N VAL A 124 -6.57 -0.22 -8.16
CA VAL A 124 -6.97 -0.31 -6.76
C VAL A 124 -6.68 -1.72 -6.24
N GLY A 125 -5.83 -1.81 -5.22
CA GLY A 125 -5.42 -3.06 -4.59
C GLY A 125 -5.82 -3.16 -3.11
N GLU A 126 -6.17 -4.37 -2.67
CA GLU A 126 -6.52 -4.66 -1.27
C GLU A 126 -5.29 -4.67 -0.35
N LEU A 127 -4.14 -5.12 -0.86
CA LEU A 127 -2.97 -5.44 -0.06
C LEU A 127 -1.75 -4.65 -0.50
N HIS A 128 -0.92 -4.26 0.47
CA HIS A 128 0.38 -3.67 0.19
C HIS A 128 1.26 -4.56 -0.72
N SER A 129 1.17 -5.89 -0.58
CA SER A 129 1.93 -6.84 -1.39
C SER A 129 1.53 -6.85 -2.88
N MET A 130 0.42 -6.21 -3.26
CA MET A 130 0.02 -6.05 -4.66
C MET A 130 0.78 -4.91 -5.37
N VAL A 131 1.33 -3.95 -4.62
CA VAL A 131 1.96 -2.75 -5.21
C VAL A 131 3.13 -3.12 -6.12
N ALA A 132 4.02 -3.98 -5.63
CA ALA A 132 5.23 -4.36 -6.36
C ALA A 132 4.98 -5.13 -7.67
N PRO A 133 4.19 -6.22 -7.70
CA PRO A 133 3.91 -6.91 -8.95
C PRO A 133 3.17 -6.04 -9.97
N VAL A 134 2.26 -5.15 -9.53
CA VAL A 134 1.59 -4.20 -10.42
C VAL A 134 2.60 -3.23 -11.03
N ALA A 135 3.41 -2.56 -10.20
CA ALA A 135 4.39 -1.57 -10.67
C ALA A 135 5.44 -2.20 -11.60
N LEU A 136 5.90 -3.41 -11.27
CA LEU A 136 6.81 -4.17 -12.12
C LEU A 136 6.20 -4.51 -13.48
N ALA A 137 4.96 -5.01 -13.51
CA ALA A 137 4.29 -5.32 -14.77
C ALA A 137 4.13 -4.08 -15.65
N LEU A 138 3.71 -2.94 -15.07
CA LEU A 138 3.60 -1.66 -15.79
C LEU A 138 4.95 -1.19 -16.37
N LYS A 139 6.03 -1.21 -15.56
CA LYS A 139 7.36 -0.80 -16.04
C LYS A 139 7.97 -1.79 -17.04
N SER A 140 7.60 -3.06 -16.96
CA SER A 140 8.09 -4.06 -17.90
C SER A 140 7.41 -3.95 -19.27
N THR A 141 6.15 -3.49 -19.32
CA THR A 141 5.47 -3.21 -20.60
C THR A 141 5.89 -1.87 -21.18
N ASN A 142 6.09 -0.84 -20.36
CA ASN A 142 6.59 0.45 -20.79
C ASN A 142 7.48 1.09 -19.70
N PRO A 143 8.81 1.09 -19.89
CA PRO A 143 9.77 1.65 -18.93
C PRO A 143 9.60 3.16 -18.66
N ASP A 144 8.98 3.90 -19.58
CA ASP A 144 8.83 5.35 -19.50
C ASP A 144 7.57 5.77 -18.71
N LEU A 145 6.68 4.84 -18.35
CA LEU A 145 5.46 5.17 -17.59
C LEU A 145 5.79 5.80 -16.24
N LYS A 146 5.16 6.92 -15.94
CA LYS A 146 5.23 7.57 -14.63
C LYS A 146 4.19 6.97 -13.70
N ILE A 147 4.66 6.25 -12.69
CA ILE A 147 3.84 5.55 -11.72
C ILE A 147 3.85 6.27 -10.38
N THR A 148 2.67 6.65 -9.92
CA THR A 148 2.48 7.17 -8.57
C THR A 148 1.82 6.12 -7.68
N TYR A 149 2.44 5.81 -6.54
CA TYR A 149 1.82 4.99 -5.50
C TYR A 149 1.20 5.85 -4.42
N VAL A 150 -0.12 5.77 -4.26
CA VAL A 150 -0.86 6.39 -3.15
C VAL A 150 -1.02 5.36 -2.04
N MET A 151 -0.31 5.57 -0.93
CA MET A 151 -0.38 4.75 0.27
C MET A 151 -1.45 5.29 1.23
N THR A 152 -2.48 4.50 1.48
CA THR A 152 -3.53 4.81 2.47
C THR A 152 -3.09 4.41 3.89
N ASP A 153 -3.80 4.93 4.89
CA ASP A 153 -3.63 4.60 6.30
C ASP A 153 -4.41 3.36 6.75
N GLY A 154 -4.90 2.53 5.81
CA GLY A 154 -5.55 1.25 6.11
C GLY A 154 -4.61 0.22 6.77
N GLY A 155 -3.29 0.46 6.74
CA GLY A 155 -2.26 -0.36 7.37
C GLY A 155 -1.32 0.46 8.27
N CYS A 156 -0.02 0.21 8.17
CA CYS A 156 1.04 0.89 8.91
C CYS A 156 1.17 2.34 8.45
N LEU A 157 1.50 3.23 9.39
CA LEU A 157 1.51 4.67 9.17
C LEU A 157 2.72 5.16 8.36
N PRO A 158 3.97 4.83 8.72
CA PRO A 158 5.14 5.43 8.07
C PRO A 158 5.52 4.60 6.84
N ILE A 159 5.59 5.22 5.66
CA ILE A 159 5.95 4.50 4.43
C ILE A 159 7.37 3.92 4.48
N SER A 160 8.25 4.52 5.28
CA SER A 160 9.63 4.06 5.50
C SER A 160 9.69 2.66 6.11
N PHE A 161 8.61 2.17 6.73
CA PHE A 161 8.49 0.79 7.18
C PHE A 161 8.62 -0.22 6.01
N SER A 162 8.19 0.14 4.80
CA SER A 162 8.18 -0.78 3.66
C SER A 162 9.54 -0.86 2.95
N ASN A 163 10.21 -2.01 3.10
CA ASN A 163 11.37 -2.35 2.26
C ASN A 163 11.02 -2.41 0.78
N THR A 164 9.80 -2.87 0.46
CA THR A 164 9.32 -2.98 -0.92
C THR A 164 9.24 -1.63 -1.58
N VAL A 165 8.62 -0.63 -0.93
CA VAL A 165 8.53 0.72 -1.49
C VAL A 165 9.91 1.35 -1.67
N PHE A 166 10.81 1.17 -0.68
CA PHE A 166 12.19 1.64 -0.79
C PHE A 166 12.90 1.07 -2.02
N GLU A 167 12.83 -0.24 -2.26
CA GLU A 167 13.47 -0.88 -3.42
C GLU A 167 12.82 -0.47 -4.75
N LEU A 168 11.49 -0.38 -4.82
CA LEU A 168 10.79 0.07 -6.02
C LEU A 168 11.18 1.51 -6.39
N LYS A 169 11.27 2.40 -5.40
CA LYS A 169 11.72 3.78 -5.58
C LYS A 169 13.17 3.87 -6.01
N LYS A 170 14.07 3.16 -5.31
CA LYS A 170 15.51 3.13 -5.61
C LYS A 170 15.80 2.65 -7.04
N ARG A 171 14.99 1.73 -7.56
CA ARG A 171 15.10 1.17 -8.91
C ARG A 171 14.36 1.98 -9.98
N GLY A 172 13.68 3.07 -9.61
CA GLY A 172 12.86 3.86 -10.53
C GLY A 172 11.65 3.11 -11.07
N ILE A 173 11.19 2.05 -10.39
CA ILE A 173 9.98 1.31 -10.78
C ILE A 173 8.73 2.09 -10.39
N ILE A 174 8.75 2.71 -9.20
CA ILE A 174 7.78 3.73 -8.79
C ILE A 174 8.47 5.08 -8.88
N ASP A 175 7.84 6.04 -9.54
CA ASP A 175 8.39 7.38 -9.70
C ASP A 175 8.14 8.20 -8.45
N LYS A 176 6.89 8.24 -7.97
CA LYS A 176 6.47 9.07 -6.82
C LYS A 176 5.60 8.30 -5.83
N THR A 177 5.66 8.66 -4.56
CA THR A 177 4.76 8.18 -3.51
C THR A 177 3.97 9.34 -2.90
N VAL A 178 2.70 9.07 -2.59
CA VAL A 178 1.83 10.00 -1.87
C VAL A 178 1.23 9.29 -0.67
N THR A 179 1.33 9.86 0.52
CA THR A 179 0.67 9.33 1.73
C THR A 179 -0.57 10.14 2.08
N ILE A 180 -1.65 9.45 2.45
CA ILE A 180 -2.95 10.07 2.78
C ILE A 180 -3.46 9.68 4.16
N GLY A 181 -4.48 10.39 4.64
CA GLY A 181 -5.07 10.13 5.96
C GLY A 181 -4.04 10.39 7.05
N HIS A 182 -3.77 9.39 7.88
CA HIS A 182 -2.73 9.42 8.91
C HIS A 182 -1.43 8.73 8.53
N ALA A 183 -1.34 8.12 7.35
CA ALA A 183 -0.06 7.66 6.79
C ALA A 183 0.81 8.86 6.46
N PHE A 184 2.13 8.68 6.54
CA PHE A 184 3.11 9.75 6.35
C PHE A 184 4.48 9.25 5.86
N GLY A 185 5.32 10.18 5.46
CA GLY A 185 6.69 9.98 4.98
C GLY A 185 6.80 9.73 3.47
N GLY A 186 5.71 9.89 2.70
CA GLY A 186 5.75 9.83 1.24
C GLY A 186 6.58 10.96 0.64
N ASP A 187 6.91 10.89 -0.67
CA ASP A 187 7.53 12.03 -1.35
C ASP A 187 6.65 13.28 -1.27
N TYR A 188 5.33 13.05 -1.25
CA TYR A 188 4.30 14.05 -1.07
C TYR A 188 3.24 13.59 -0.07
N GLU A 189 2.60 14.57 0.55
CA GLU A 189 1.56 14.36 1.55
C GLU A 189 0.26 14.95 1.05
N CYS A 190 -0.84 14.25 1.30
CA CYS A 190 -2.20 14.73 1.03
C CYS A 190 -3.11 14.41 2.22
N VAL A 191 -4.22 15.14 2.35
CA VAL A 191 -5.22 14.86 3.38
C VAL A 191 -5.99 13.57 3.09
N ASN A 192 -6.44 13.36 1.85
CA ASN A 192 -7.30 12.22 1.49
C ASN A 192 -7.09 11.72 0.05
N ILE A 193 -7.86 10.71 -0.36
CA ILE A 193 -7.76 10.10 -1.69
C ILE A 193 -8.07 11.09 -2.82
N TYR A 194 -9.04 11.99 -2.65
CA TYR A 194 -9.39 12.97 -3.68
C TYR A 194 -8.21 13.90 -3.98
N THR A 195 -7.61 14.46 -2.92
CA THR A 195 -6.43 15.34 -3.04
C THR A 195 -5.22 14.58 -3.60
N ALA A 196 -5.03 13.31 -3.23
CA ALA A 196 -3.92 12.53 -3.78
C ALA A 196 -4.08 12.24 -5.27
N LEU A 197 -5.30 11.93 -5.74
CA LEU A 197 -5.57 11.72 -7.17
C LEU A 197 -5.40 13.03 -7.97
N ILE A 198 -5.90 14.15 -7.44
CA ILE A 198 -5.69 15.48 -8.05
C ILE A 198 -4.19 15.79 -8.12
N GLY A 199 -3.44 15.63 -7.03
CA GLY A 199 -2.01 15.86 -7.00
C GLY A 199 -1.25 14.95 -7.99
N ALA A 200 -1.62 13.67 -8.06
CA ALA A 200 -1.02 12.73 -9.01
C ALA A 200 -1.22 13.16 -10.48
N LYS A 201 -2.43 13.64 -10.82
CA LYS A 201 -2.73 14.17 -12.16
C LYS A 201 -2.08 15.52 -12.42
N GLU A 202 -2.30 16.49 -11.55
CA GLU A 202 -2.02 17.90 -11.84
C GLU A 202 -0.60 18.32 -11.49
N VAL A 203 -0.02 17.75 -10.43
CA VAL A 203 1.31 18.11 -9.93
C VAL A 203 2.35 17.12 -10.45
N LEU A 204 2.08 15.83 -10.27
CA LEU A 204 3.05 14.78 -10.59
C LEU A 204 3.02 14.38 -12.07
N LYS A 205 1.95 14.75 -12.79
CA LYS A 205 1.71 14.41 -14.20
C LYS A 205 1.97 12.92 -14.46
N THR A 206 1.39 12.07 -13.59
CA THR A 206 1.55 10.62 -13.64
C THR A 206 0.71 10.02 -14.78
N ASP A 207 1.16 8.89 -15.32
CA ASP A 207 0.41 8.13 -16.33
C ASP A 207 -0.53 7.11 -15.67
N VAL A 208 -0.14 6.54 -14.52
CA VAL A 208 -0.94 5.58 -13.75
C VAL A 208 -0.79 5.81 -12.26
N VAL A 209 -1.89 5.69 -11.53
CA VAL A 209 -1.89 5.65 -10.06
C VAL A 209 -2.12 4.21 -9.58
N ILE A 210 -1.31 3.76 -8.63
CA ILE A 210 -1.57 2.55 -7.84
C ILE A 210 -2.04 3.01 -6.46
N VAL A 211 -3.20 2.54 -6.00
CA VAL A 211 -3.73 2.84 -4.67
C VAL A 211 -3.84 1.55 -3.87
N ALA A 212 -3.15 1.49 -2.74
CA ALA A 212 -3.24 0.39 -1.78
C ALA A 212 -2.74 0.84 -0.41
N MET A 213 -3.23 0.21 0.67
CA MET A 213 -2.73 0.47 2.02
C MET A 213 -1.24 0.17 2.21
N GLY A 214 -0.67 0.76 3.26
CA GLY A 214 0.64 0.37 3.78
C GLY A 214 0.66 -1.05 4.38
N PRO A 215 1.84 -1.59 4.75
CA PRO A 215 1.94 -2.92 5.37
C PRO A 215 1.10 -3.06 6.63
N GLY A 216 0.56 -4.24 6.96
CA GLY A 216 -0.18 -4.43 8.23
C GLY A 216 -1.69 -4.32 8.11
N ILE A 217 -2.27 -4.99 7.10
CA ILE A 217 -3.72 -5.17 6.96
C ILE A 217 -4.35 -5.71 8.25
N VAL A 218 -5.52 -5.18 8.60
CA VAL A 218 -6.36 -5.69 9.68
C VAL A 218 -7.53 -6.48 9.10
N GLY A 219 -7.88 -7.58 9.77
CA GLY A 219 -9.05 -8.39 9.46
C GLY A 219 -9.56 -9.07 10.72
N THR A 220 -10.86 -8.97 10.98
CA THR A 220 -11.53 -9.54 12.16
C THR A 220 -12.31 -10.82 11.83
N GLY A 221 -12.33 -11.22 10.55
CA GLY A 221 -13.16 -12.32 10.06
C GLY A 221 -14.65 -11.99 9.92
N THR A 222 -15.05 -10.76 10.25
CA THR A 222 -16.42 -10.27 10.01
C THR A 222 -16.53 -9.64 8.62
N LYS A 223 -17.74 -9.63 8.05
CA LYS A 223 -17.98 -9.18 6.66
C LYS A 223 -17.34 -7.83 6.34
N TYR A 224 -17.50 -6.83 7.21
CA TYR A 224 -16.99 -5.47 6.98
C TYR A 224 -15.72 -5.14 7.76
N GLY A 225 -15.27 -6.04 8.64
CA GLY A 225 -14.20 -5.73 9.58
C GLY A 225 -12.82 -6.08 9.01
N PHE A 226 -12.46 -5.49 7.86
CA PHE A 226 -11.13 -5.58 7.27
C PHE A 226 -10.73 -4.24 6.61
N SER A 227 -9.45 -3.87 6.66
CA SER A 227 -8.99 -2.56 6.16
C SER A 227 -9.22 -2.38 4.67
N GLY A 228 -9.12 -3.46 3.89
CA GLY A 228 -9.26 -3.44 2.43
C GLY A 228 -10.66 -3.08 1.93
N VAL A 229 -11.63 -2.86 2.82
CA VAL A 229 -12.95 -2.36 2.49
C VAL A 229 -12.89 -0.96 1.84
N GLU A 230 -11.81 -0.20 2.09
CA GLU A 230 -11.58 1.14 1.52
C GLU A 230 -11.55 1.17 -0.02
N GLN A 231 -11.30 0.03 -0.67
CA GLN A 231 -11.29 -0.07 -2.14
C GLN A 231 -12.61 0.44 -2.75
N ALA A 232 -13.76 0.19 -2.10
CA ALA A 232 -15.05 0.68 -2.57
C ALA A 232 -15.09 2.22 -2.63
N HIS A 233 -14.61 2.88 -1.57
CA HIS A 233 -14.53 4.34 -1.51
C HIS A 233 -13.52 4.89 -2.52
N ILE A 234 -12.39 4.21 -2.75
CA ILE A 234 -11.38 4.63 -3.73
C ILE A 234 -11.94 4.57 -5.16
N ILE A 235 -12.69 3.52 -5.49
CA ILE A 235 -13.37 3.39 -6.79
C ILE A 235 -14.38 4.53 -6.98
N ASP A 236 -15.23 4.77 -5.97
CA ASP A 236 -16.22 5.85 -6.00
C ASP A 236 -15.56 7.23 -6.15
N ALA A 237 -14.48 7.49 -5.41
CA ALA A 237 -13.72 8.74 -5.50
C ALA A 237 -13.08 8.94 -6.88
N THR A 238 -12.50 7.87 -7.44
CA THR A 238 -11.88 7.90 -8.78
C THR A 238 -12.91 8.27 -9.84
N ASN A 239 -14.06 7.59 -9.85
CA ASN A 239 -15.14 7.88 -10.79
C ASN A 239 -15.69 9.30 -10.60
N LYS A 240 -15.83 9.76 -9.34
CA LYS A 240 -16.35 11.09 -9.04
C LYS A 240 -15.47 12.20 -9.63
N LEU A 241 -14.17 11.97 -9.72
CA LEU A 241 -13.19 12.89 -10.29
C LEU A 241 -12.93 12.65 -11.80
N GLY A 242 -13.64 11.71 -12.45
CA GLY A 242 -13.50 11.45 -13.88
C GLY A 242 -12.29 10.60 -14.29
N GLY A 243 -11.79 9.74 -13.38
CA GLY A 243 -10.75 8.76 -13.68
C GLY A 243 -11.30 7.39 -14.10
N LYS A 244 -10.40 6.43 -14.33
CA LYS A 244 -10.74 5.03 -14.68
C LYS A 244 -10.27 4.06 -13.60
N PRO A 245 -11.14 3.63 -12.67
CA PRO A 245 -10.76 2.65 -11.66
C PRO A 245 -10.67 1.24 -12.26
N VAL A 246 -9.58 0.54 -11.93
CA VAL A 246 -9.34 -0.88 -12.24
C VAL A 246 -9.10 -1.62 -10.93
N LEU A 247 -10.00 -2.52 -10.55
CA LEU A 247 -9.94 -3.26 -9.30
C LEU A 247 -9.19 -4.59 -9.50
N ILE A 248 -8.20 -4.85 -8.65
CA ILE A 248 -7.54 -6.16 -8.54
C ILE A 248 -8.41 -7.06 -7.64
N PRO A 249 -9.07 -8.10 -8.16
CA PRO A 249 -9.81 -9.02 -7.33
C PRO A 249 -8.84 -9.84 -6.48
N ARG A 250 -9.21 -10.04 -5.23
CA ARG A 250 -8.60 -11.11 -4.43
C ARG A 250 -9.23 -12.44 -4.83
N ILE A 251 -8.40 -13.33 -5.35
CA ILE A 251 -8.73 -14.70 -5.72
C ILE A 251 -7.79 -15.68 -5.01
N GLY A 252 -8.21 -16.92 -4.84
CA GLY A 252 -7.34 -17.96 -4.30
C GLY A 252 -7.90 -19.36 -4.46
N PHE A 253 -7.01 -20.33 -4.66
CA PHE A 253 -7.36 -21.75 -4.83
C PHE A 253 -6.59 -22.69 -3.90
N ASN A 254 -5.72 -22.13 -3.05
CA ASN A 254 -4.86 -22.91 -2.16
C ASN A 254 -5.60 -23.58 -0.98
N ASP A 255 -6.83 -23.16 -0.66
CA ASP A 255 -7.65 -23.84 0.35
C ASP A 255 -8.28 -25.12 -0.26
N LYS A 256 -8.17 -26.23 0.45
CA LYS A 256 -8.74 -27.52 0.01
C LYS A 256 -10.28 -27.53 0.01
N ARG A 257 -10.92 -26.61 0.73
CA ARG A 257 -12.37 -26.53 0.85
C ARG A 257 -12.91 -25.70 -0.31
N GLN A 258 -13.72 -26.31 -1.17
CA GLN A 258 -14.28 -25.68 -2.38
C GLN A 258 -14.93 -24.30 -2.13
N ARG A 259 -15.64 -24.10 -1.03
CA ARG A 259 -16.28 -22.80 -0.70
C ARG A 259 -15.29 -21.65 -0.46
N HIS A 260 -14.02 -21.95 -0.26
CA HIS A 260 -12.93 -20.98 -0.06
C HIS A 260 -12.05 -20.83 -1.31
N GLN A 261 -12.44 -21.48 -2.42
CA GLN A 261 -11.78 -21.38 -3.73
C GLN A 261 -12.49 -20.36 -4.63
N GLY A 262 -11.72 -19.70 -5.49
CA GLY A 262 -12.21 -18.68 -6.41
C GLY A 262 -12.16 -17.26 -5.84
N ILE A 263 -13.23 -16.49 -6.03
CA ILE A 263 -13.31 -15.08 -5.65
C ILE A 263 -13.48 -14.93 -4.13
N SER A 264 -12.61 -14.15 -3.50
CA SER A 264 -12.70 -13.86 -2.08
C SER A 264 -13.97 -13.09 -1.73
N HIS A 265 -14.54 -13.40 -0.56
CA HIS A 265 -15.60 -12.61 0.05
C HIS A 265 -15.24 -11.13 0.28
N HIS A 266 -13.96 -10.78 0.40
CA HIS A 266 -13.51 -9.38 0.50
C HIS A 266 -13.81 -8.64 -0.81
N THR A 267 -13.46 -9.24 -1.96
CA THR A 267 -13.81 -8.71 -3.29
C THR A 267 -15.31 -8.54 -3.40
N ILE A 268 -16.10 -9.57 -3.08
CA ILE A 268 -17.57 -9.51 -3.16
C ILE A 268 -18.11 -8.37 -2.27
N THR A 269 -17.62 -8.24 -1.04
CA THR A 269 -18.05 -7.19 -0.11
C THR A 269 -17.72 -5.79 -0.64
N VAL A 270 -16.54 -5.59 -1.23
CA VAL A 270 -16.16 -4.33 -1.87
C VAL A 270 -17.11 -4.01 -3.03
N LEU A 271 -17.44 -5.00 -3.87
CA LEU A 271 -18.38 -4.81 -4.99
C LEU A 271 -19.80 -4.47 -4.52
N GLU A 272 -20.23 -5.01 -3.38
CA GLU A 272 -21.53 -4.71 -2.78
C GLU A 272 -21.60 -3.28 -2.22
N LEU A 273 -20.50 -2.80 -1.62
CA LEU A 273 -20.42 -1.47 -0.99
C LEU A 273 -20.17 -0.33 -1.97
N CYS A 274 -19.48 -0.60 -3.08
CA CYS A 274 -19.18 0.40 -4.10
C CYS A 274 -20.49 0.90 -4.74
N ASN A 275 -20.67 2.22 -4.82
CA ASN A 275 -21.86 2.86 -5.38
C ASN A 275 -21.77 3.02 -6.90
N SER A 276 -20.56 3.18 -7.41
CA SER A 276 -20.26 3.32 -8.83
C SER A 276 -19.90 1.97 -9.47
N SER A 277 -19.01 1.98 -10.46
CA SER A 277 -18.59 0.80 -11.24
C SER A 277 -17.10 0.90 -11.54
N CYS A 278 -16.46 -0.21 -11.88
CA CYS A 278 -15.06 -0.23 -12.31
C CYS A 278 -14.84 -1.36 -13.32
N VAL A 279 -13.64 -1.38 -13.88
CA VAL A 279 -13.14 -2.60 -14.53
C VAL A 279 -12.67 -3.55 -13.43
N LEU A 280 -13.09 -4.81 -13.52
CA LEU A 280 -12.66 -5.89 -12.65
C LEU A 280 -11.92 -6.92 -13.50
N THR A 281 -10.60 -7.02 -13.29
CA THR A 281 -9.74 -7.88 -14.12
C THR A 281 -9.49 -9.22 -13.46
N PHE A 282 -9.71 -10.32 -14.17
CA PHE A 282 -9.29 -11.66 -13.76
C PHE A 282 -8.16 -12.13 -14.66
N PRO A 283 -7.15 -12.85 -14.16
CA PRO A 283 -6.22 -13.53 -15.05
C PRO A 283 -6.93 -14.70 -15.72
N THR A 284 -6.56 -15.03 -16.96
CA THR A 284 -6.90 -16.33 -17.54
C THR A 284 -6.24 -17.45 -16.74
N MET A 285 -6.90 -18.60 -16.62
CA MET A 285 -6.41 -19.72 -15.82
C MET A 285 -6.69 -21.05 -16.51
N GLU A 286 -6.21 -22.14 -15.91
CA GLU A 286 -6.66 -23.49 -16.24
C GLU A 286 -8.21 -23.58 -16.21
N GLU A 287 -8.75 -24.36 -17.15
CA GLU A 287 -10.19 -24.41 -17.47
C GLU A 287 -11.08 -24.60 -16.23
N GLU A 288 -10.71 -25.49 -15.31
CA GLU A 288 -11.47 -25.77 -14.09
C GLU A 288 -11.53 -24.57 -13.13
N LYS A 289 -10.41 -23.86 -12.94
CA LYS A 289 -10.37 -22.66 -12.09
C LYS A 289 -11.19 -21.53 -12.71
N GLU A 290 -11.03 -21.33 -14.01
CA GLU A 290 -11.75 -20.28 -14.74
C GLU A 290 -13.25 -20.54 -14.76
N LYS A 291 -13.67 -21.81 -14.89
CA LYS A 291 -15.07 -22.22 -14.76
C LYS A 291 -15.64 -21.85 -13.40
N ILE A 292 -14.93 -22.13 -12.29
CA ILE A 292 -15.35 -21.73 -10.93
C ILE A 292 -15.56 -20.21 -10.85
N ILE A 293 -14.61 -19.41 -11.35
CA ILE A 293 -14.71 -17.95 -11.34
C ILE A 293 -15.93 -17.48 -12.13
N LYS A 294 -16.14 -18.02 -13.34
CA LYS A 294 -17.29 -17.68 -14.20
C LYS A 294 -18.62 -18.07 -13.55
N GLU A 295 -18.70 -19.22 -12.90
CA GLU A 295 -19.90 -19.64 -12.15
C GLU A 295 -20.19 -18.71 -10.96
N GLN A 296 -19.16 -18.30 -10.22
CA GLN A 296 -19.29 -17.33 -9.11
C GLN A 296 -19.75 -15.95 -9.59
N ILE A 297 -19.24 -15.51 -10.75
CA ILE A 297 -19.68 -14.27 -11.40
C ILE A 297 -21.15 -14.37 -11.81
N ASN A 298 -21.54 -15.44 -12.51
CA ASN A 298 -22.89 -15.61 -13.03
C ASN A 298 -23.94 -15.82 -11.94
N SER A 299 -23.56 -16.43 -10.81
CA SER A 299 -24.47 -16.71 -9.69
C SER A 299 -24.67 -15.53 -8.74
N ASN A 300 -23.82 -14.50 -8.79
CA ASN A 300 -23.94 -13.33 -7.92
C ASN A 300 -24.27 -12.07 -8.73
N PRO A 301 -25.47 -11.48 -8.56
CA PRO A 301 -25.91 -10.33 -9.36
C PRO A 301 -25.07 -9.07 -9.16
N VAL A 302 -24.27 -8.97 -8.09
CA VAL A 302 -23.40 -7.81 -7.85
C VAL A 302 -22.45 -7.54 -9.02
N PHE A 303 -21.98 -8.61 -9.69
CA PHE A 303 -21.04 -8.52 -10.80
C PHE A 303 -21.61 -7.84 -12.05
N SER A 304 -22.93 -7.84 -12.23
CA SER A 304 -23.60 -7.19 -13.37
C SER A 304 -23.38 -5.67 -13.43
N ARG A 305 -22.95 -5.07 -12.31
CA ARG A 305 -22.62 -3.64 -12.20
C ARG A 305 -21.21 -3.31 -12.70
N TYR A 306 -20.37 -4.29 -12.97
CA TYR A 306 -18.94 -4.12 -13.24
C TYR A 306 -18.57 -4.60 -14.63
N LYS A 307 -17.57 -3.97 -15.24
CA LYS A 307 -17.00 -4.45 -16.51
C LYS A 307 -15.95 -5.50 -16.20
N ILE A 308 -16.21 -6.74 -16.59
CA ILE A 308 -15.34 -7.88 -16.31
C ILE A 308 -14.43 -8.14 -17.50
N GLU A 309 -13.14 -8.31 -17.24
CA GLU A 309 -12.13 -8.54 -18.26
C GLU A 309 -11.23 -9.70 -17.84
N PHE A 310 -11.06 -10.69 -18.71
CA PHE A 310 -10.10 -11.78 -18.51
C PHE A 310 -8.83 -11.47 -19.31
N ILE A 311 -7.66 -11.54 -18.66
CA ILE A 311 -6.38 -11.09 -19.22
C ILE A 311 -5.32 -12.18 -19.06
N GLU A 312 -4.60 -12.48 -20.13
CA GLU A 312 -3.45 -13.38 -20.07
C GLU A 312 -2.30 -12.69 -19.32
N ALA A 313 -1.98 -13.19 -18.13
CA ALA A 313 -1.09 -12.51 -17.19
C ALA A 313 0.08 -13.38 -16.71
N GLU A 314 0.26 -14.60 -17.24
CA GLU A 314 1.35 -15.50 -16.85
C GLU A 314 2.74 -14.91 -17.13
N ILE A 315 2.84 -13.97 -18.07
CA ILE A 315 4.08 -13.22 -18.35
C ILE A 315 4.63 -12.50 -17.11
N ILE A 316 3.79 -12.21 -16.11
CA ILE A 316 4.26 -11.59 -14.86
C ILE A 316 5.30 -12.46 -14.15
N ARG A 317 5.23 -13.78 -14.30
CA ARG A 317 6.25 -14.70 -13.77
C ARG A 317 7.64 -14.27 -14.23
N LYS A 318 7.78 -14.04 -15.53
CA LYS A 318 9.05 -13.64 -16.15
C LYS A 318 9.51 -12.29 -15.61
N TYR A 319 8.61 -11.31 -15.51
CA TYR A 319 8.95 -9.99 -14.95
C TYR A 319 9.42 -10.06 -13.50
N ILE A 320 8.84 -10.97 -12.71
CA ILE A 320 9.26 -11.20 -11.32
C ILE A 320 10.62 -11.91 -11.25
N GLU A 321 10.86 -12.88 -12.12
CA GLU A 321 12.16 -13.59 -12.20
C GLU A 321 13.29 -12.66 -12.66
N GLU A 322 13.01 -11.71 -13.55
CA GLU A 322 13.95 -10.69 -14.02
C GLU A 322 14.14 -9.55 -13.01
N ALA A 323 13.15 -9.32 -12.13
CA ALA A 323 13.27 -8.39 -11.03
C ALA A 323 14.21 -8.98 -9.96
N ASP A 324 15.45 -8.50 -9.91
CA ASP A 324 16.49 -8.92 -8.95
C ASP A 324 16.19 -8.48 -7.49
N PHE A 325 14.97 -8.71 -6.99
CA PHE A 325 14.58 -8.58 -5.58
C PHE A 325 13.39 -9.47 -5.22
N ASN A 326 13.36 -9.96 -3.98
CA ASN A 326 12.39 -10.94 -3.54
C ASN A 326 10.98 -10.34 -3.36
N LEU A 327 10.05 -10.77 -4.21
CA LEU A 327 8.62 -10.50 -4.04
C LEU A 327 7.94 -11.63 -3.28
N SER A 328 7.16 -11.28 -2.26
CA SER A 328 6.33 -12.24 -1.57
C SER A 328 5.04 -11.62 -1.02
N THR A 329 4.03 -12.47 -0.87
CA THR A 329 2.78 -12.17 -0.17
C THR A 329 2.65 -13.15 0.98
N MET A 330 2.57 -12.65 2.22
CA MET A 330 2.60 -13.49 3.43
C MET A 330 3.76 -14.52 3.44
N GLY A 331 4.95 -14.13 2.96
CA GLY A 331 6.13 -15.01 2.87
C GLY A 331 6.09 -16.05 1.75
N ARG A 332 5.14 -15.95 0.81
CA ARG A 332 5.00 -16.84 -0.35
C ARG A 332 5.28 -16.08 -1.64
N GLY A 333 6.22 -16.57 -2.45
CA GLY A 333 6.52 -16.04 -3.79
C GLY A 333 5.63 -16.64 -4.88
N TYR A 334 5.93 -16.33 -6.14
CA TYR A 334 5.13 -16.69 -7.30
C TYR A 334 4.76 -18.18 -7.34
N GLU A 335 5.73 -19.08 -7.18
CA GLU A 335 5.52 -20.54 -7.23
C GLU A 335 4.45 -21.06 -6.25
N LYS A 336 4.24 -20.38 -5.13
CA LYS A 336 3.27 -20.79 -4.10
C LYS A 336 1.93 -20.07 -4.23
N GLU A 337 1.88 -18.92 -4.89
CA GLU A 337 0.70 -18.06 -4.99
C GLU A 337 0.54 -17.47 -6.41
N PRO A 338 0.60 -18.27 -7.49
CA PRO A 338 0.61 -17.74 -8.85
C PRO A 338 -0.66 -16.94 -9.17
N ASP A 339 -1.82 -17.40 -8.68
CA ASP A 339 -3.12 -16.74 -8.88
C ASP A 339 -3.11 -15.30 -8.33
N PHE A 340 -2.43 -15.05 -7.20
CA PHE A 340 -2.30 -13.71 -6.62
C PHE A 340 -1.49 -12.77 -7.52
N PHE A 341 -0.33 -13.24 -7.99
CA PHE A 341 0.54 -12.43 -8.84
C PHE A 341 -0.09 -12.22 -10.22
N ASN A 342 -0.72 -13.24 -10.78
CA ASN A 342 -1.43 -13.13 -12.06
C ASN A 342 -2.61 -12.16 -11.98
N ALA A 343 -3.33 -12.10 -10.85
CA ALA A 343 -4.38 -11.08 -10.66
C ALA A 343 -3.82 -9.65 -10.66
N CYS A 344 -2.65 -9.44 -10.04
CA CYS A 344 -1.95 -8.15 -10.09
C CYS A 344 -1.51 -7.81 -11.53
N GLY A 345 -0.96 -8.80 -12.25
CA GLY A 345 -0.55 -8.67 -13.64
C GLY A 345 -1.70 -8.35 -14.57
N ALA A 346 -2.84 -9.03 -14.41
CA ALA A 346 -4.03 -8.79 -15.22
C ALA A 346 -4.49 -7.32 -15.19
N ALA A 347 -4.50 -6.70 -14.01
CA ALA A 347 -4.84 -5.29 -13.87
C ALA A 347 -3.80 -4.37 -14.53
N ALA A 348 -2.51 -4.63 -14.30
CA ALA A 348 -1.42 -3.85 -14.89
C ALA A 348 -1.42 -3.92 -16.42
N LEU A 349 -1.55 -5.12 -16.99
CA LEU A 349 -1.57 -5.35 -18.43
C LEU A 349 -2.84 -4.78 -19.08
N TYR A 350 -3.99 -4.85 -18.39
CA TYR A 350 -5.21 -4.17 -18.85
C TYR A 350 -4.98 -2.66 -18.98
N VAL A 351 -4.42 -2.02 -17.95
CA VAL A 351 -4.12 -0.58 -17.99
C VAL A 351 -3.13 -0.28 -19.11
N SER A 352 -2.02 -1.01 -19.18
CA SER A 352 -0.97 -0.78 -20.18
C SER A 352 -1.49 -0.88 -21.61
N PHE A 353 -2.19 -1.96 -21.95
CA PHE A 353 -2.53 -2.26 -23.34
C PHE A 353 -3.91 -1.78 -23.77
N LYS A 354 -4.83 -1.50 -22.84
CA LYS A 354 -6.21 -1.10 -23.18
C LYS A 354 -6.59 0.33 -22.77
N LEU A 355 -5.88 0.96 -21.82
CA LEU A 355 -6.19 2.32 -21.39
C LEU A 355 -5.12 3.36 -21.77
N LEU A 356 -3.85 2.94 -21.91
CA LEU A 356 -2.76 3.86 -22.24
C LEU A 356 -2.32 3.81 -23.71
N GLU A 357 -2.54 2.67 -24.38
CA GLU A 357 -2.32 2.54 -25.83
C GLU A 357 -3.54 2.97 -26.67
N SER A 358 -4.68 3.24 -26.03
CA SER A 358 -5.93 3.70 -26.64
C SER A 358 -6.01 5.21 -26.70
#